data_AF-A0A924V3C7-F1
#
_entry.id   AF-A0A924V3C7-F1
#
_cell.length_a   1.000
_cell.length_b   1.000
_cell.length_c   1.000
_cell.angle_alpha   90.00
_cell.angle_beta   90.00
_cell.angle_gamma   90.00
#
_symmetry.space_group_name_H-M   'P 1'
#
loop_
_entity.id
_entity.type
_entity.pdbx_description
1 polymer ?
#
loop_
_entity_poly.entity_id
_entity_poly.type
_entity_poly.pdbx_seq_one_letter_code
_entity_poly.pdbx_strand_id
1 'polypeptide(L)'
;MNRSSWTLLLIGVLLIPICLYYFSAYWVSHQVLSALKTQDINELRQRIPSKLITDLVPNTHPEKNWQGAGSQYLKHVWPKLYQEIDREVWLSLHVQGLSDREISHYYERYFNRYALDLGSDHDKIRIEFERTRFIQWRVQQVCYPNPQPAVVENRCPSSNR
;
A
#
# COMPACT_ATOMS: atom_id res chain seq x y z
N MET A 1 -4.46 -47.80 -19.85
CA MET A 1 -4.40 -46.54 -19.07
C MET A 1 -5.63 -46.48 -18.17
N ASN A 2 -5.44 -46.52 -16.84
CA ASN A 2 -6.54 -46.72 -15.88
C ASN A 2 -7.40 -45.45 -15.71
N ARG A 3 -8.71 -45.66 -15.52
CA ARG A 3 -9.73 -44.61 -15.27
C ARG A 3 -9.36 -43.69 -14.09
N SER A 4 -8.61 -44.22 -13.12
CA SER A 4 -8.06 -43.51 -11.96
C SER A 4 -6.95 -42.49 -12.31
N SER A 5 -6.17 -42.72 -13.38
CA SER A 5 -5.14 -41.78 -13.81
C SER A 5 -5.74 -40.51 -14.43
N TRP A 6 -6.88 -40.62 -15.11
CA TRP A 6 -7.61 -39.50 -15.70
C TRP A 6 -8.25 -38.60 -14.63
N THR A 7 -8.80 -39.19 -13.56
CA THR A 7 -9.37 -38.41 -12.45
C THR A 7 -8.30 -37.61 -11.71
N LEU A 8 -7.10 -38.17 -11.50
CA LEU A 8 -5.98 -37.45 -10.89
C LEU A 8 -5.48 -36.31 -11.79
N LEU A 9 -5.39 -36.52 -13.10
CA LEU A 9 -5.04 -35.47 -14.05
C LEU A 9 -6.07 -34.32 -14.06
N LEU A 10 -7.37 -34.65 -14.08
CA LEU A 10 -8.43 -33.64 -14.05
C LEU A 10 -8.41 -32.83 -12.76
N ILE A 11 -8.24 -33.48 -11.60
CA ILE A 11 -8.10 -32.78 -10.32
C ILE A 11 -6.86 -31.87 -10.32
N GLY A 12 -5.72 -32.37 -10.81
CA GLY A 12 -4.50 -31.58 -10.95
C GLY A 12 -4.70 -30.34 -11.81
N VAL A 13 -5.34 -30.47 -12.97
CA VAL A 13 -5.65 -29.36 -13.88
C VAL A 13 -6.61 -28.36 -13.23
N LEU A 14 -7.55 -28.82 -12.40
CA LEU A 14 -8.53 -27.97 -11.71
C LEU A 14 -7.94 -27.24 -10.50
N LEU A 15 -6.92 -27.82 -9.85
CA LEU A 15 -6.20 -27.19 -8.73
C LEU A 15 -5.26 -26.07 -9.20
N ILE A 16 -4.68 -26.17 -10.39
CA ILE A 16 -3.78 -25.14 -10.95
C ILE A 16 -4.41 -23.73 -10.96
N PRO A 17 -5.63 -23.50 -11.52
CA PRO A 17 -6.24 -22.17 -11.52
C PRO A 17 -6.63 -21.70 -10.11
N ILE A 18 -6.96 -22.61 -9.20
CA ILE A 18 -7.27 -22.28 -7.79
C ILE A 18 -6.01 -21.77 -7.10
N CYS A 19 -4.88 -22.48 -7.20
CA CYS A 19 -3.59 -21.99 -6.71
C CYS A 19 -3.22 -20.67 -7.39
N LEU A 20 -3.42 -20.60 -8.71
CA LEU A 20 -3.43 -19.40 -9.56
C LEU A 20 -4.01 -18.17 -8.85
N TYR A 21 -5.26 -18.35 -8.44
CA TYR A 21 -6.08 -17.32 -7.84
C TYR A 21 -5.60 -16.95 -6.45
N TYR A 22 -5.35 -17.91 -5.55
CA TYR A 22 -4.89 -17.62 -4.18
C TYR A 22 -3.54 -16.90 -4.12
N PHE A 23 -2.67 -17.11 -5.11
CA PHE A 23 -1.39 -16.41 -5.24
C PHE A 23 -1.43 -15.20 -6.19
N SER A 24 -2.63 -14.76 -6.59
CA SER A 24 -2.79 -13.58 -7.43
C SER A 24 -2.47 -12.30 -6.66
N ALA A 25 -2.12 -11.25 -7.41
CA ALA A 25 -1.85 -9.93 -6.84
C ALA A 25 -3.04 -9.38 -6.04
N TYR A 26 -4.27 -9.75 -6.42
CA TYR A 26 -5.49 -9.34 -5.74
C TYR A 26 -5.47 -9.73 -4.26
N TRP A 27 -5.21 -11.00 -3.94
CA TRP A 27 -5.18 -11.46 -2.55
C TRP A 27 -4.03 -10.86 -1.76
N VAL A 28 -2.86 -10.69 -2.38
CA VAL A 28 -1.72 -10.03 -1.74
C VAL A 28 -2.06 -8.58 -1.41
N SER A 29 -2.72 -7.86 -2.33
CA SER A 29 -3.17 -6.48 -2.09
C SER A 29 -4.22 -6.39 -0.98
N HIS A 30 -5.14 -7.35 -0.90
CA HIS A 30 -6.12 -7.45 0.18
C HIS A 30 -5.48 -7.71 1.53
N GLN A 31 -4.47 -8.57 1.60
CA GLN A 31 -3.73 -8.81 2.85
C GLN A 31 -3.00 -7.55 3.32
N VAL A 32 -2.33 -6.83 2.41
CA VAL A 32 -1.68 -5.55 2.73
C VAL A 32 -2.70 -4.52 3.18
N LEU A 33 -3.83 -4.38 2.48
CA LEU A 33 -4.91 -3.47 2.85
C LEU A 33 -5.52 -3.84 4.22
N SER A 34 -5.70 -5.13 4.49
CA SER A 34 -6.19 -5.61 5.77
C SER A 34 -5.23 -5.25 6.90
N ALA A 35 -3.93 -5.56 6.73
CA ALA A 35 -2.90 -5.21 7.71
C ALA A 35 -2.82 -3.69 7.96
N LEU A 36 -3.01 -2.87 6.91
CA LEU A 36 -3.10 -1.41 7.02
C LEU A 36 -4.34 -0.97 7.81
N LYS A 37 -5.49 -1.63 7.62
CA LYS A 37 -6.72 -1.31 8.34
C LYS A 37 -6.67 -1.76 9.80
N THR A 38 -6.12 -2.94 10.09
CA THR A 38 -6.02 -3.51 11.44
C THR A 38 -4.82 -3.00 12.23
N GLN A 39 -3.96 -2.17 11.62
CA GLN A 39 -2.73 -1.64 12.22
C GLN A 39 -1.79 -2.76 12.72
N ASP A 40 -1.73 -3.89 12.00
CA ASP A 40 -0.76 -4.95 12.33
C ASP A 40 0.63 -4.53 11.85
N ILE A 41 1.34 -3.78 12.69
CA ILE A 41 2.63 -3.19 12.37
C ILE A 41 3.68 -4.26 12.07
N ASN A 42 3.59 -5.43 12.72
CA ASN A 42 4.51 -6.53 12.48
C ASN A 42 4.31 -7.11 11.09
N GLU A 43 3.06 -7.31 10.68
CA GLU A 43 2.74 -7.78 9.34
C GLU A 43 3.11 -6.74 8.26
N LEU A 44 2.87 -5.45 8.54
CA LEU A 44 3.24 -4.36 7.62
C LEU A 44 4.74 -4.29 7.38
N ARG A 45 5.57 -4.39 8.41
CA ARG A 45 7.04 -4.40 8.30
C ARG A 45 7.56 -5.56 7.44
N GLN A 46 6.87 -6.70 7.42
CA GLN A 46 7.23 -7.84 6.60
C GLN A 46 6.85 -7.65 5.12
N ARG A 47 5.76 -6.91 4.86
CA ARG A 47 5.17 -6.79 3.51
C ARG A 47 5.59 -5.52 2.77
N ILE A 48 5.78 -4.42 3.49
CA ILE A 48 6.15 -3.11 2.96
C ILE A 48 7.59 -2.82 3.42
N PRO A 49 8.58 -2.87 2.51
CA PRO A 49 9.94 -2.47 2.86
C PRO A 49 9.96 -1.03 3.38
N SER A 50 10.54 -0.82 4.56
CA SER A 50 10.59 0.50 5.23
C SER A 50 11.18 1.60 4.35
N LYS A 51 12.11 1.25 3.43
CA LYS A 51 12.67 2.18 2.43
C LYS A 51 11.60 2.86 1.55
N LEU A 52 10.51 2.18 1.24
CA LEU A 52 9.45 2.72 0.36
C LEU A 52 8.57 3.74 1.06
N ILE A 53 8.55 3.71 2.40
CA ILE A 53 7.80 4.64 3.23
C ILE A 53 8.75 5.57 4.00
N THR A 54 10.04 5.59 3.65
CA THR A 54 11.04 6.41 4.34
C THR A 54 10.86 7.88 4.05
N ASP A 55 10.42 8.23 2.84
CA ASP A 55 10.12 9.62 2.46
C ASP A 55 8.71 10.04 2.86
N LEU A 56 7.89 9.09 3.34
CA LEU A 56 6.55 9.30 3.86
C LEU A 56 6.53 10.26 5.05
N VAL A 57 7.70 10.77 5.44
CA VAL A 57 7.87 11.97 6.25
C VAL A 57 6.94 13.06 5.73
N PRO A 58 5.82 13.35 6.44
CA PRO A 58 5.08 14.55 6.17
C PRO A 58 6.04 15.73 6.28
N ASN A 59 6.17 16.44 5.17
CA ASN A 59 6.53 17.86 5.19
C ASN A 59 5.32 18.65 5.75
N THR A 60 4.76 18.19 6.88
CA THR A 60 3.88 18.98 7.70
C THR A 60 4.78 20.03 8.32
N HIS A 61 5.01 21.10 7.57
CA HIS A 61 4.86 22.43 8.14
C HIS A 61 3.36 22.67 8.26
N PRO A 62 2.70 22.27 9.36
CA PRO A 62 1.33 22.71 9.62
C PRO A 62 1.25 24.22 9.88
N GLU A 63 2.40 24.91 9.80
CA GLU A 63 2.63 26.31 10.09
C GLU A 63 1.61 27.24 9.45
N LYS A 64 1.04 26.88 8.30
CA LYS A 64 0.12 27.77 7.59
C LYS A 64 -1.29 27.85 8.20
N ASN A 65 -1.80 26.83 8.91
CA ASN A 65 -3.24 26.77 9.24
C ASN A 65 -3.61 26.44 10.70
N TRP A 66 -2.66 26.39 11.64
CA TRP A 66 -3.02 26.16 13.05
C TRP A 66 -3.55 27.42 13.72
N GLN A 67 -4.88 27.54 13.75
CA GLN A 67 -5.61 28.60 14.43
C GLN A 67 -6.29 28.06 15.70
N GLY A 68 -6.34 28.88 16.75
CA GLY A 68 -7.02 28.55 18.01
C GLY A 68 -6.10 28.42 19.24
N ALA A 69 -6.74 28.29 20.40
CA ALA A 69 -6.07 28.06 21.68
C ALA A 69 -5.37 26.69 21.65
N GLY A 70 -4.07 26.66 21.96
CA GLY A 70 -3.25 25.44 21.90
C GLY A 70 -2.39 25.30 20.64
N SER A 71 -2.53 26.19 19.64
CA SER A 71 -1.69 26.20 18.44
C SER A 71 -0.19 26.31 18.75
N GLN A 72 0.21 27.16 19.70
CA GLN A 72 1.61 27.28 20.15
C GLN A 72 2.12 26.01 20.83
N TYR A 73 1.28 25.35 21.63
CA TYR A 73 1.64 24.09 22.29
C TYR A 73 1.83 22.99 21.25
N LEU A 74 0.88 22.85 20.31
CA LEU A 74 1.00 21.92 19.20
C LEU A 74 2.24 22.21 18.35
N LYS A 75 2.58 23.49 18.09
CA LYS A 75 3.82 23.86 17.34
C LYS A 75 5.08 23.31 18.00
N HIS A 76 5.08 23.22 19.33
CA HIS A 76 6.24 22.78 20.08
C HIS A 76 6.28 21.25 20.31
N VAL A 77 5.11 20.63 20.47
CA VAL A 77 5.00 19.21 20.82
C VAL A 77 4.89 18.32 19.59
N TRP A 78 4.23 18.78 18.53
CA TRP A 78 4.02 18.00 17.32
C TRP A 78 5.31 17.54 16.65
N PRO A 79 6.38 18.37 16.50
CA PRO A 79 7.62 17.90 15.91
C PRO A 79 8.30 16.78 16.73
N LYS A 80 8.12 16.80 18.06
CA LYS A 80 8.69 15.80 18.97
C LYS A 80 7.91 14.48 18.90
N LEU A 81 6.58 14.54 19.05
CA LEU A 81 5.71 13.38 18.87
C LEU A 81 5.91 12.74 17.49
N TYR A 82 6.08 13.58 16.47
CA TYR A 82 6.23 13.12 15.10
C TYR A 82 7.52 12.34 14.83
N GLN A 83 8.65 12.71 15.45
CA GLN A 83 9.91 11.95 15.31
C GLN A 83 9.83 10.56 15.94
N GLU A 84 8.89 10.34 16.86
CA GLU A 84 8.70 9.09 17.59
C GLU A 84 7.61 8.19 16.96
N ILE A 85 6.85 8.70 15.99
CA ILE A 85 5.79 7.92 15.33
C ILE A 85 6.39 6.96 14.30
N ASP A 86 6.02 5.70 14.44
CA ASP A 86 6.36 4.65 13.48
C ASP A 86 5.70 4.94 12.11
N ARG A 87 6.46 4.77 11.01
CA ARG A 87 6.00 5.21 9.67
C ARG A 87 4.88 4.33 9.15
N GLU A 88 4.93 3.05 9.49
CA GLU A 88 3.91 2.05 9.23
C GLU A 88 2.61 2.41 9.96
N VAL A 89 2.71 2.92 11.20
CA VAL A 89 1.56 3.44 11.96
C VAL A 89 1.00 4.68 11.25
N TRP A 90 1.84 5.61 10.83
CA TRP A 90 1.38 6.79 10.10
C TRP A 90 0.65 6.42 8.80
N LEU A 91 1.20 5.49 8.02
CA LEU A 91 0.58 5.00 6.78
C LEU A 91 -0.76 4.34 7.08
N SER A 92 -0.84 3.51 8.12
CA SER A 92 -2.08 2.86 8.56
C SER A 92 -3.17 3.88 8.93
N LEU A 93 -2.81 4.95 9.64
CA LEU A 93 -3.73 6.03 10.02
C LEU A 93 -4.22 6.80 8.79
N HIS A 94 -3.35 7.06 7.82
CA HIS A 94 -3.73 7.69 6.55
C HIS A 94 -4.70 6.82 5.75
N VAL A 95 -4.45 5.51 5.68
CA VAL A 95 -5.33 4.56 4.99
C VAL A 95 -6.69 4.45 5.69
N GLN A 96 -6.73 4.48 7.02
CA GLN A 96 -7.99 4.53 7.76
C GLN A 96 -8.76 5.82 7.51
N GLY A 97 -8.08 6.98 7.45
CA GLY A 97 -8.71 8.25 7.08
C GLY A 97 -9.30 8.26 5.65
N LEU A 98 -8.83 7.37 4.78
CA LEU A 98 -9.30 7.19 3.42
C LEU A 98 -10.20 5.96 3.23
N SER A 99 -10.49 5.19 4.29
CA SER A 99 -11.11 3.85 4.16
C SER A 99 -12.53 3.86 3.60
N ASP A 100 -13.24 4.98 3.75
CA ASP A 100 -14.60 5.19 3.24
C ASP A 100 -14.61 5.73 1.81
N ARG A 101 -13.43 5.98 1.23
CA ARG A 101 -13.28 6.47 -0.15
C ARG A 101 -13.11 5.31 -1.12
N GLU A 102 -13.06 5.65 -2.41
CA GLU A 102 -12.93 4.70 -3.51
C GLU A 102 -11.67 3.83 -3.36
N ILE A 103 -11.85 2.51 -3.46
CA ILE A 103 -10.77 1.52 -3.47
C ILE A 103 -10.78 0.87 -4.85
N SER A 104 -9.68 1.00 -5.59
CA SER A 104 -9.56 0.41 -6.93
C SER A 104 -8.34 -0.50 -7.03
N HIS A 105 -8.56 -1.60 -7.74
CA HIS A 105 -7.69 -2.77 -7.83
C HIS A 105 -7.52 -3.11 -9.30
N TYR A 106 -6.32 -2.95 -9.87
CA TYR A 106 -6.12 -3.17 -11.29
C TYR A 106 -4.70 -3.60 -11.65
N TYR A 107 -4.57 -4.34 -12.75
CA TYR A 107 -3.28 -4.60 -13.37
C TYR A 107 -2.85 -3.36 -14.17
N GLU A 108 -1.58 -2.98 -14.09
CA GLU A 108 -1.03 -1.99 -15.01
C GLU A 108 -0.90 -2.59 -16.42
N ARG A 109 -0.41 -1.81 -17.40
CA ARG A 109 -0.20 -2.22 -18.81
C ARG A 109 0.48 -3.58 -19.00
N TYR A 110 1.18 -4.10 -17.98
CA TYR A 110 1.84 -5.40 -17.98
C TYR A 110 1.36 -6.28 -16.81
N PHE A 111 1.12 -7.57 -17.06
CA PHE A 111 0.65 -8.57 -16.07
C PHE A 111 1.61 -8.83 -14.90
N ASN A 112 2.80 -8.23 -14.90
CA ASN A 112 3.77 -8.29 -13.80
C ASN A 112 3.59 -7.14 -12.80
N ARG A 113 2.68 -6.20 -13.06
CA ARG A 113 2.43 -5.03 -12.20
C ARG A 113 0.97 -4.93 -11.83
N TYR A 114 0.73 -4.66 -10.56
CA TYR A 114 -0.60 -4.53 -10.01
C TYR A 114 -0.65 -3.32 -9.08
N ALA A 115 -1.75 -2.59 -9.11
CA ALA A 115 -1.92 -1.37 -8.33
C ALA A 115 -3.15 -1.48 -7.44
N LEU A 116 -2.99 -1.00 -6.22
CA LEU A 116 -4.04 -0.69 -5.27
C LEU A 116 -4.07 0.82 -5.09
N ASP A 117 -5.18 1.43 -5.46
CA ASP A 117 -5.45 2.86 -5.31
C ASP A 117 -6.50 3.05 -4.22
N LEU A 118 -6.21 3.94 -3.27
CA LEU A 118 -7.05 4.29 -2.13
C LEU A 118 -7.31 5.79 -2.14
N GLY A 119 -8.57 6.21 -2.24
CA GLY A 119 -8.95 7.62 -2.31
C GLY A 119 -9.13 8.13 -3.74
N SER A 120 -9.40 9.43 -3.86
CA SER A 120 -9.70 10.12 -5.13
C SER A 120 -8.68 11.21 -5.44
N ASP A 121 -8.38 11.38 -6.74
CA ASP A 121 -7.56 12.42 -7.37
C ASP A 121 -6.36 12.97 -6.57
N HIS A 122 -6.59 13.91 -5.66
CA HIS A 122 -5.57 14.67 -4.93
C HIS A 122 -5.14 14.03 -3.60
N ASP A 123 -5.95 13.13 -3.04
CA ASP A 123 -5.70 12.44 -1.76
C ASP A 123 -5.51 10.92 -1.98
N LYS A 124 -4.89 10.53 -3.09
CA LYS A 124 -4.76 9.12 -3.47
C LYS A 124 -3.48 8.49 -2.93
N ILE A 125 -3.61 7.43 -2.14
CA ILE A 125 -2.51 6.52 -1.82
C ILE A 125 -2.49 5.42 -2.87
N ARG A 126 -1.34 5.21 -3.49
CA ARG A 126 -1.14 4.17 -4.50
C ARG A 126 -0.07 3.21 -4.03
N ILE A 127 -0.42 1.93 -3.92
CA ILE A 127 0.51 0.84 -3.60
C ILE A 127 0.69 0.00 -4.86
N GLU A 128 1.91 -0.04 -5.37
CA GLU A 128 2.25 -0.84 -6.55
C GLU A 128 2.98 -2.11 -6.16
N PHE A 129 2.56 -3.20 -6.79
CA PHE A 129 3.07 -4.54 -6.58
C PHE A 129 3.76 -5.02 -7.85
N GLU A 130 4.93 -5.62 -7.68
CA GLU A 130 5.68 -6.25 -8.76
C GLU A 130 5.76 -7.75 -8.54
N ARG A 131 5.52 -8.52 -9.61
CA ARG A 131 5.69 -9.95 -9.64
C ARG A 131 7.18 -10.31 -9.77
N THR A 132 7.78 -10.81 -8.70
CA THR A 132 9.18 -11.26 -8.70
C THR A 132 9.36 -12.71 -9.10
N ARG A 133 8.35 -13.56 -8.83
CA ARG A 133 8.30 -14.96 -9.25
C ARG A 133 6.87 -15.33 -9.65
N PHE A 134 6.68 -16.53 -10.20
CA PHE A 134 5.37 -17.02 -10.64
C PHE A 134 4.23 -16.81 -9.63
N ILE A 135 4.49 -16.92 -8.33
CA ILE A 135 3.47 -16.77 -7.28
C ILE A 135 3.82 -15.69 -6.25
N GLN A 136 4.90 -14.94 -6.47
CA GLN A 136 5.39 -13.97 -5.51
C GLN A 136 5.20 -12.55 -6.03
N TRP A 137 4.50 -11.77 -5.21
CA TRP A 137 4.28 -10.35 -5.39
C TRP A 137 4.92 -9.61 -4.22
N ARG A 138 5.60 -8.52 -4.51
CA ARG A 138 6.17 -7.63 -3.50
C ARG A 138 5.67 -6.21 -3.72
N VAL A 139 5.57 -5.43 -2.66
CA VAL A 139 5.40 -3.99 -2.79
C VAL A 139 6.67 -3.40 -3.38
N GLN A 140 6.54 -2.75 -4.53
CA GLN A 140 7.64 -2.09 -5.24
C GLN A 140 7.66 -0.60 -4.92
N GLN A 141 6.48 0.02 -4.79
CA GLN A 141 6.36 1.46 -4.64
C GLN A 141 5.12 1.80 -3.80
N VAL A 142 5.27 2.79 -2.91
CA VAL A 142 4.16 3.37 -2.14
C VAL A 142 4.16 4.87 -2.43
N CYS A 143 3.14 5.32 -3.16
CA CYS A 143 2.96 6.73 -3.45
C CYS A 143 1.86 7.29 -2.56
N TYR A 144 2.05 8.51 -2.09
CA TYR A 144 1.13 9.23 -1.22
C TYR A 144 1.14 10.70 -1.64
N PRO A 145 0.06 11.46 -1.37
CA PRO A 145 -0.03 12.86 -1.73
C PRO A 145 0.87 13.70 -0.81
N ASN A 146 2.15 13.83 -1.17
CA ASN A 146 3.09 14.77 -0.53
C ASN A 146 3.25 16.00 -1.44
N PRO A 147 3.21 17.25 -0.91
CA PRO A 147 3.53 18.46 -1.68
C PRO A 147 4.95 18.50 -2.26
N GLN A 148 5.86 17.59 -1.89
CA GLN A 148 7.19 17.52 -2.49
C GLN A 148 7.59 16.07 -2.83
N PRO A 149 7.78 15.73 -4.13
CA PRO A 149 8.35 14.46 -4.52
C PRO A 149 9.88 14.51 -4.29
N ALA A 150 10.31 14.35 -3.05
CA ALA A 150 11.73 14.41 -2.70
C ALA A 150 12.54 13.26 -3.32
N VAL A 151 11.90 12.15 -3.70
CA VAL A 151 12.57 10.97 -4.27
C VAL A 151 11.81 10.44 -5.49
N VAL A 152 12.56 10.14 -6.55
CA VAL A 152 12.03 9.67 -7.85
C VAL A 152 11.29 8.33 -7.73
N GLU A 153 11.67 7.49 -6.77
CA GLU A 153 11.09 6.16 -6.54
C GLU A 153 9.65 6.17 -6.00
N ASN A 154 9.15 7.28 -5.46
CA ASN A 154 7.83 7.36 -4.80
C ASN A 154 6.85 8.36 -5.48
N ARG A 155 7.09 8.71 -6.75
CA ARG A 155 6.23 9.65 -7.49
C ARG A 155 4.92 8.99 -7.94
N CYS A 156 3.78 9.53 -7.49
CA CYS A 156 2.48 9.21 -8.07
C CYS A 156 2.47 9.56 -9.57
N PRO A 157 1.97 8.69 -10.47
CA PRO A 157 1.81 9.04 -11.88
C PRO A 157 0.87 10.25 -12.12
N SER A 158 0.00 10.57 -11.16
CA SER A 158 -0.93 11.69 -11.21
C SER A 158 -0.35 13.05 -10.81
N SER A 159 0.85 13.14 -10.22
CA SER A 159 1.44 14.43 -9.80
C SER A 159 2.14 15.20 -10.93
N ASN A 160 2.01 14.73 -12.17
CA ASN A 160 2.68 15.25 -13.36
C ASN A 160 1.72 15.91 -14.38
N ARG A 161 0.50 16.26 -13.96
CA ARG A 161 -0.42 17.09 -14.75
C ARG A 161 -0.74 18.39 -14.04
#